data_AF-A0A955I6Y0-F1
#
_entry.id   AF-A0A955I6Y0-F1
#
_cell.length_a   1.000
_cell.length_b   1.000
_cell.length_c   1.000
_cell.angle_alpha   90.00
_cell.angle_beta   90.00
_cell.angle_gamma   90.00
#
_symmetry.space_group_name_H-M   'P 1'
#
loop_
_entity.id
_entity.type
_entity.pdbx_description
1 polymer ?
#
loop_
_entity_poly.entity_id
_entity_poly.type
_entity_poly.pdbx_seq_one_letter_code
_entity_poly.pdbx_strand_id
1 'polypeptide(L)'
;MSSVKSIKDILTSGDFLQSREKAQKYVKHEFQDYAYRLAADMGDLHHRAIYMKLAKTVDRVTLEQAAAFAKDYTKEVNKGKIFMWKLAELRAAAQFKRDLQNHDYEFVMQRTGELYSELASALAKKQHSALSTQLPCLQKLVQLLNPDVNTKRQQKVLALGSGGGSEAG
;
A
#
# COMPACT_ATOMS: atom_id res chain seq x y z
N MET A 1 26.93 14.03 56.86
CA MET A 1 27.37 13.91 55.44
C MET A 1 27.26 12.46 55.05
N SER A 2 26.45 12.12 54.04
CA SER A 2 26.27 10.72 53.61
C SER A 2 27.57 10.20 53.01
N SER A 3 28.06 9.10 53.57
CA SER A 3 29.26 8.40 53.08
C SER A 3 29.03 7.90 51.64
N VAL A 4 29.99 8.16 50.76
CA VAL A 4 29.92 7.79 49.34
C VAL A 4 30.08 6.28 49.24
N LYS A 5 29.06 5.60 48.69
CA LYS A 5 29.07 4.13 48.58
C LYS A 5 30.02 3.68 47.46
N SER A 6 30.69 2.55 47.68
CA SER A 6 31.50 1.89 46.66
C SER A 6 30.61 1.40 45.50
N ILE A 7 31.13 1.43 44.27
CA ILE A 7 30.42 0.94 43.07
C ILE A 7 29.97 -0.51 43.25
N LYS A 8 30.80 -1.34 43.91
CA LYS A 8 30.44 -2.73 44.23
C LYS A 8 29.22 -2.80 45.16
N ASP A 9 29.17 -1.96 46.18
CA ASP A 9 28.05 -1.92 47.14
C ASP A 9 26.77 -1.39 46.50
N ILE A 10 26.89 -0.49 45.52
CA ILE A 10 25.75 -0.01 44.72
C ILE A 10 25.21 -1.15 43.84
N LEU A 11 26.07 -1.90 43.15
CA LEU A 11 25.66 -3.00 42.27
C LEU A 11 25.10 -4.21 43.03
N THR A 12 25.57 -4.43 44.25
CA THR A 12 25.10 -5.54 45.11
C THR A 12 23.94 -5.11 46.03
N SER A 13 23.52 -3.84 45.97
CA SER A 13 22.41 -3.34 46.78
C SER A 13 21.12 -4.06 46.42
N GLY A 14 20.32 -4.40 47.44
CA GLY A 14 19.03 -5.06 47.28
C GLY A 14 18.09 -4.28 46.36
N ASP A 15 18.13 -2.95 46.40
CA ASP A 15 17.31 -2.09 45.55
C ASP A 15 17.63 -2.25 44.05
N PHE A 16 18.91 -2.36 43.69
CA PHE A 16 19.35 -2.57 42.30
C PHE A 16 18.98 -3.96 41.78
N LEU A 17 19.25 -5.01 42.57
CA LEU A 17 18.91 -6.40 42.20
C LEU A 17 17.40 -6.59 42.08
N GLN A 18 16.61 -6.07 43.03
CA GLN A 18 15.15 -6.15 42.96
C GLN A 18 14.57 -5.38 41.77
N SER A 19 15.15 -4.23 41.41
CA SER A 19 14.74 -3.46 40.23
C SER A 19 15.04 -4.22 38.93
N ARG A 20 16.20 -4.89 38.87
CA ARG A 20 16.59 -5.74 37.74
C ARG A 20 15.70 -6.97 37.61
N GLU A 21 15.39 -7.65 38.71
CA GLU A 21 14.47 -8.79 38.73
C GLU A 21 13.04 -8.37 38.30
N LYS A 22 12.55 -7.22 38.77
CA LYS A 22 11.27 -6.65 38.34
C LYS A 22 11.25 -6.34 36.84
N ALA A 23 12.35 -5.81 36.28
CA ALA A 23 12.46 -5.56 34.85
C ALA A 23 12.47 -6.86 34.03
N GLN A 24 13.20 -7.88 34.49
CA GLN A 24 13.24 -9.20 33.84
C GLN A 24 11.88 -9.92 33.89
N LYS A 25 11.04 -9.65 34.90
CA LYS A 25 9.70 -10.25 35.04
C LYS A 25 8.78 -10.02 33.83
N TYR A 26 8.99 -8.94 33.08
CA TYR A 26 8.13 -8.58 31.95
C TYR A 26 8.53 -9.20 30.61
N VAL A 27 9.74 -9.77 30.49
CA VAL A 27 10.25 -10.40 29.26
C VAL A 27 10.42 -11.90 29.51
N LYS A 28 9.41 -12.67 29.13
CA LYS A 28 9.37 -14.14 29.29
C LYS A 28 9.86 -14.88 28.04
N HIS A 29 9.76 -14.25 26.87
CA HIS A 29 10.07 -14.88 25.60
C HIS A 29 10.99 -14.00 24.76
N GLU A 30 11.85 -14.61 23.94
CA GLU A 30 12.79 -13.92 23.06
C GLU A 30 12.09 -12.92 22.12
N PHE A 31 10.95 -13.29 21.54
CA PHE A 31 10.22 -12.38 20.63
C PHE A 31 9.73 -11.10 21.33
N GLN A 32 9.56 -11.11 22.67
CA GLN A 32 9.17 -9.91 23.43
C GLN A 32 10.35 -8.95 23.55
N ASP A 33 11.54 -9.49 23.86
CA ASP A 33 12.79 -8.71 23.89
C ASP A 33 13.08 -8.12 22.50
N TYR A 34 13.00 -8.97 21.47
CA TYR A 34 13.23 -8.56 20.09
C TYR A 34 12.26 -7.47 19.65
N ALA A 35 10.96 -7.63 19.93
CA ALA A 35 9.96 -6.62 19.60
C ALA A 35 10.22 -5.29 20.31
N TYR A 36 10.65 -5.33 21.58
CA TYR A 36 10.98 -4.12 22.33
C TYR A 36 12.21 -3.42 21.74
N ARG A 37 13.27 -4.18 21.45
CA ARG A 37 14.47 -3.67 20.76
C ARG A 37 14.13 -3.06 19.40
N LEU A 38 13.30 -3.74 18.62
CA LEU A 38 12.86 -3.27 17.31
C LEU A 38 12.07 -1.95 17.43
N ALA A 39 11.14 -1.87 18.40
CA ALA A 39 10.40 -0.64 18.66
C ALA A 39 11.32 0.52 19.10
N ALA A 40 12.33 0.23 19.93
CA ALA A 40 13.33 1.21 20.34
C ALA A 40 14.17 1.70 19.15
N ASP A 41 14.64 0.80 18.29
CA ASP A 41 15.42 1.12 17.09
C ASP A 41 14.66 2.01 16.10
N MET A 42 13.34 1.81 16.01
CA MET A 42 12.46 2.61 15.15
C MET A 42 12.00 3.92 15.81
N GLY A 43 12.31 4.15 17.09
CA GLY A 43 11.85 5.30 17.86
C GLY A 43 10.36 5.26 18.22
N ASP A 44 9.74 4.09 18.21
CA ASP A 44 8.29 3.90 18.35
C ASP A 44 7.93 2.96 19.52
N LEU A 45 8.39 3.32 20.71
CA LEU A 45 8.12 2.57 21.95
C LEU A 45 6.64 2.63 22.37
N HIS A 46 5.90 3.65 21.91
CA HIS A 46 4.48 3.79 22.21
C HIS A 46 3.68 2.63 21.61
N HIS A 47 3.99 2.22 20.37
CA HIS A 47 3.29 1.15 19.67
C HIS A 47 3.98 -0.23 19.78
N ARG A 48 4.75 -0.48 20.86
CA ARG A 48 5.45 -1.77 21.10
C ARG A 48 4.58 -3.02 20.95
N ALA A 49 3.27 -2.91 21.23
CA ALA A 49 2.33 -4.02 21.09
C ALA A 49 2.19 -4.51 19.64
N ILE A 50 2.30 -3.61 18.66
CA ILE A 50 2.25 -3.95 17.24
C ILE A 50 3.49 -4.77 16.86
N TYR A 51 4.69 -4.29 17.24
CA TYR A 51 5.94 -5.01 17.01
C TYR A 51 5.95 -6.37 17.69
N MET A 52 5.36 -6.49 18.89
CA MET A 52 5.25 -7.76 19.59
C MET A 52 4.32 -8.74 18.89
N LYS A 53 3.23 -8.27 18.27
CA LYS A 53 2.38 -9.12 17.42
C LYS A 53 3.15 -9.57 16.18
N LEU A 54 3.90 -8.67 15.54
CA LEU A 54 4.71 -9.00 14.35
C LEU A 54 5.80 -10.02 14.65
N ALA A 55 6.54 -9.86 15.75
CA ALA A 55 7.59 -10.78 16.17
C ALA A 55 7.07 -12.18 16.53
N LYS A 56 5.77 -12.31 16.87
CA LYS A 56 5.13 -13.61 17.11
C LYS A 56 4.70 -14.33 15.83
N THR A 57 4.27 -13.58 14.82
CA THR A 57 3.59 -14.16 13.64
C THR A 57 4.47 -14.23 12.41
N VAL A 58 5.46 -13.35 12.30
CA VAL A 58 6.33 -13.23 11.12
C VAL A 58 7.67 -13.88 11.41
N ASP A 59 8.21 -14.52 10.38
CA ASP A 59 9.57 -15.05 10.44
C ASP A 59 10.62 -13.96 10.71
N ARG A 60 11.60 -14.32 11.53
CA ARG A 60 12.64 -13.42 12.04
C ARG A 60 13.47 -12.83 10.91
N VAL A 61 13.80 -13.62 9.89
CA VAL A 61 14.63 -13.18 8.76
C VAL A 61 13.96 -12.02 8.02
N THR A 62 12.64 -12.09 7.83
CA THR A 62 11.89 -11.04 7.12
C THR A 62 11.84 -9.75 7.93
N LEU A 63 11.67 -9.86 9.25
CA LEU A 63 11.67 -8.69 10.14
C LEU A 63 13.04 -8.02 10.19
N GLU A 64 14.13 -8.78 10.25
CA GLU A 64 15.48 -8.23 10.27
C GLU A 64 15.85 -7.55 8.95
N GLN A 65 15.45 -8.11 7.81
CA GLN A 65 15.63 -7.46 6.51
C GLN A 65 14.89 -6.11 6.43
N ALA A 66 13.63 -6.07 6.88
CA ALA A 66 12.86 -4.83 6.93
C ALA A 66 13.47 -3.82 7.91
N ALA A 67 13.94 -4.30 9.06
CA ALA A 67 14.55 -3.45 10.09
C ALA A 67 15.89 -2.85 9.64
N ALA A 68 16.74 -3.63 8.97
CA ALA A 68 17.99 -3.15 8.40
C ALA A 68 17.72 -2.03 7.38
N PHE A 69 16.78 -2.25 6.45
CA PHE A 69 16.38 -1.24 5.48
C PHE A 69 15.88 0.06 6.13
N ALA A 70 15.03 -0.05 7.15
CA ALA A 70 14.51 1.13 7.85
C ALA A 70 15.59 1.88 8.66
N LYS A 71 16.62 1.19 9.15
CA LYS A 71 17.75 1.81 9.86
C LYS A 71 18.65 2.61 8.91
N ASP A 72 18.92 2.05 7.74
CA ASP A 72 19.77 2.67 6.71
C ASP A 72 19.07 3.85 6.01
N TYR A 73 17.75 3.94 6.14
CA TYR A 73 16.96 5.01 5.54
C TYR A 73 17.11 6.35 6.30
N THR A 74 17.90 7.27 5.73
CA THR A 74 18.23 8.56 6.35
C THR A 74 17.25 9.70 6.02
N LYS A 75 16.39 9.53 5.03
CA LYS A 75 15.55 10.64 4.52
C LYS A 75 14.31 10.94 5.36
N GLU A 76 13.79 9.96 6.10
CA GLU A 76 12.52 10.08 6.84
C GLU A 76 12.77 10.07 8.35
N VAL A 77 12.06 10.92 9.07
CA VAL A 77 12.14 11.00 10.54
C VAL A 77 11.42 9.81 11.20
N ASN A 78 10.33 9.34 10.60
CA ASN A 78 9.50 8.25 11.12
C ASN A 78 9.91 6.87 10.56
N LYS A 79 10.96 6.29 11.14
CA LYS A 79 11.48 4.97 10.74
C LYS A 79 10.48 3.83 10.86
N GLY A 80 9.57 3.89 11.84
CA GLY A 80 8.51 2.89 12.01
C GLY A 80 7.59 2.75 10.79
N LYS A 81 7.27 3.85 10.09
CA LYS A 81 6.45 3.80 8.86
C LYS A 81 7.18 3.12 7.71
N ILE A 82 8.46 3.45 7.53
CA ILE A 82 9.32 2.84 6.51
C ILE A 82 9.47 1.34 6.75
N PHE A 83 9.65 0.95 8.01
CA PHE A 83 9.66 -0.45 8.43
C PHE A 83 8.36 -1.17 8.04
N MET A 84 7.20 -0.61 8.36
CA MET A 84 5.91 -1.21 8.03
C MET A 84 5.69 -1.33 6.52
N TRP A 85 6.03 -0.28 5.77
CA TRP A 85 5.96 -0.29 4.31
C TRP A 85 6.86 -1.38 3.72
N LYS A 86 8.11 -1.47 4.18
CA LYS A 86 9.05 -2.47 3.68
C LYS A 86 8.61 -3.89 4.02
N LEU A 87 8.07 -4.10 5.21
CA LEU A 87 7.53 -5.39 5.62
C LEU A 87 6.36 -5.82 4.75
N ALA A 88 5.46 -4.90 4.38
CA ALA A 88 4.36 -5.19 3.46
C ALA A 88 4.88 -5.56 2.05
N GLU A 89 5.87 -4.83 1.55
CA GLU A 89 6.54 -5.12 0.27
C GLU A 89 7.15 -6.53 0.25
N LEU A 90 7.89 -6.91 1.30
CA LEU A 90 8.51 -8.24 1.41
C LEU A 90 7.47 -9.37 1.45
N ARG A 91 6.34 -9.16 2.13
CA ARG A 91 5.23 -10.14 2.16
C ARG A 91 4.58 -10.29 0.80
N ALA A 92 4.32 -9.19 0.10
CA ALA A 92 3.76 -9.22 -1.25
C ALA A 92 4.71 -9.95 -2.22
N ALA A 93 6.02 -9.68 -2.13
CA ALA A 93 7.01 -10.39 -2.93
C ALA A 93 7.06 -11.90 -2.63
N ALA A 94 6.95 -12.28 -1.35
CA ALA A 94 6.89 -13.69 -0.95
C ALA A 94 5.61 -14.38 -1.45
N GLN A 95 4.47 -13.70 -1.39
CA GLN A 95 3.21 -14.20 -1.92
C GLN A 95 3.27 -14.35 -3.44
N PHE A 96 3.74 -13.33 -4.15
CA PHE A 96 3.91 -13.36 -5.60
C PHE A 96 4.80 -14.52 -6.05
N LYS A 97 5.89 -14.82 -5.33
CA LYS A 97 6.73 -15.98 -5.60
C LYS A 97 5.98 -17.31 -5.43
N ARG A 98 5.12 -17.44 -4.42
CA ARG A 98 4.28 -18.62 -4.23
C ARG A 98 3.25 -18.75 -5.34
N ASP A 99 2.62 -17.64 -5.71
CA ASP A 99 1.63 -17.58 -6.79
C ASP A 99 2.25 -17.99 -8.13
N LEU A 100 3.49 -17.57 -8.42
CA LEU A 100 4.23 -18.01 -9.61
C LEU A 100 4.54 -19.51 -9.63
N GLN A 101 4.76 -20.10 -8.45
CA GLN A 101 5.00 -21.53 -8.28
C GLN A 101 3.68 -22.32 -8.25
N ASN A 102 2.54 -21.65 -8.18
CA ASN A 102 1.24 -22.30 -8.20
C ASN A 102 0.88 -22.66 -9.65
N HIS A 103 0.92 -23.96 -9.96
CA HIS A 103 0.57 -24.51 -11.26
C HIS A 103 -0.81 -25.20 -11.26
N ASP A 104 -1.63 -24.95 -10.24
CA ASP A 104 -3.00 -25.45 -10.19
C ASP A 104 -3.78 -24.92 -11.40
N TYR A 105 -4.43 -25.83 -12.12
CA TYR A 105 -5.17 -25.51 -13.34
C TYR A 105 -6.18 -24.38 -13.13
N GLU A 106 -6.94 -24.43 -12.03
CA GLU A 106 -7.94 -23.42 -11.70
C GLU A 106 -7.33 -22.03 -11.53
N PHE A 107 -6.22 -21.93 -10.79
CA PHE A 107 -5.50 -20.67 -10.58
C PHE A 107 -4.96 -20.09 -11.90
N VAL A 108 -4.34 -20.94 -12.72
CA VAL A 108 -3.80 -20.53 -14.03
C VAL A 108 -4.92 -20.05 -14.95
N MET A 109 -6.05 -20.75 -14.99
CA MET A 109 -7.18 -20.36 -15.85
C MET A 109 -7.83 -19.05 -15.42
N GLN A 110 -7.95 -18.79 -14.10
CA GLN A 110 -8.43 -17.51 -13.60
C GLN A 110 -7.48 -16.37 -13.98
N ARG A 111 -6.17 -16.52 -13.72
CA ARG A 111 -5.17 -15.50 -14.05
C ARG A 111 -5.06 -15.21 -15.54
N THR A 112 -5.09 -16.24 -16.38
CA THR A 112 -5.09 -16.05 -17.83
C THR A 112 -6.35 -15.33 -18.30
N GLY A 113 -7.53 -15.69 -17.77
CA GLY A 113 -8.79 -15.00 -18.06
C GLY A 113 -8.76 -13.51 -17.70
N GLU A 114 -8.26 -13.16 -16.52
CA GLU A 114 -8.05 -11.77 -16.10
C GLU A 114 -7.18 -11.01 -17.11
N LEU A 115 -6.02 -11.56 -17.46
CA LEU A 115 -5.09 -10.97 -18.43
C LEU A 115 -5.72 -10.77 -19.81
N TYR A 116 -6.49 -11.74 -20.29
CA TYR A 116 -7.22 -11.60 -21.55
C TYR A 116 -8.22 -10.45 -21.51
N SER A 117 -8.95 -10.28 -20.40
CA SER A 117 -9.90 -9.18 -20.24
C SER A 117 -9.21 -7.81 -20.18
N GLU A 118 -8.07 -7.72 -19.48
CA GLU A 118 -7.26 -6.51 -19.39
C GLU A 118 -6.72 -6.11 -20.75
N LEU A 119 -6.15 -7.07 -21.48
CA LEU A 119 -5.64 -6.87 -22.83
C LEU A 119 -6.76 -6.42 -23.78
N ALA A 120 -7.93 -7.04 -23.74
CA ALA A 120 -9.09 -6.63 -24.54
C ALA A 120 -9.51 -5.18 -24.24
N SER A 121 -9.57 -4.80 -22.96
CA SER A 121 -9.89 -3.43 -22.55
C SER A 121 -8.83 -2.42 -23.01
N ALA A 122 -7.55 -2.81 -22.96
CA ALA A 122 -6.43 -1.96 -23.39
C ALA A 122 -6.42 -1.76 -24.91
N LEU A 123 -6.71 -2.82 -25.68
CA LEU A 123 -6.90 -2.73 -27.13
C LEU A 123 -8.06 -1.81 -27.49
N ALA A 124 -9.21 -1.94 -26.82
CA ALA A 124 -10.36 -1.07 -27.04
C ALA A 124 -10.01 0.39 -26.75
N LYS A 125 -9.35 0.69 -25.61
CA LYS A 125 -8.87 2.05 -25.28
C LYS A 125 -7.93 2.62 -26.35
N LYS A 126 -7.01 1.80 -26.87
CA LYS A 126 -6.08 2.20 -27.94
C LYS A 126 -6.81 2.45 -29.27
N GLN A 127 -7.82 1.66 -29.59
CA GLN A 127 -8.66 1.89 -30.77
C GLN A 127 -9.49 3.17 -30.62
N HIS A 128 -10.12 3.39 -29.45
CA HIS A 128 -10.87 4.61 -29.17
C HIS A 128 -9.98 5.86 -29.23
N SER A 129 -8.76 5.83 -28.70
CA SER A 129 -7.84 6.96 -28.80
C SER A 129 -7.45 7.24 -30.26
N ALA A 130 -7.09 6.21 -31.04
CA ALA A 130 -6.76 6.35 -32.46
C ALA A 130 -7.93 6.91 -33.29
N LEU A 131 -9.15 6.39 -33.06
CA LEU A 131 -10.35 6.88 -33.73
C LEU A 131 -10.67 8.32 -33.30
N SER A 132 -10.54 8.66 -32.01
CA SER A 132 -10.78 10.03 -31.51
C SER A 132 -9.87 11.08 -32.16
N THR A 133 -8.63 10.72 -32.47
CA THR A 133 -7.69 11.59 -33.18
C THR A 133 -8.08 11.80 -34.66
N GLN A 134 -8.69 10.80 -35.30
CA GLN A 134 -9.12 10.87 -36.72
C GLN A 134 -10.54 11.44 -36.91
N LEU A 135 -11.40 11.40 -35.90
CA LEU A 135 -12.75 11.95 -35.96
C LEU A 135 -12.83 13.43 -36.37
N PRO A 136 -12.01 14.37 -35.87
CA PRO A 136 -12.12 15.78 -36.25
C PRO A 136 -11.73 16.04 -37.72
N CYS A 137 -10.77 15.31 -38.29
CA CYS A 137 -10.42 15.47 -39.70
C CYS A 137 -11.50 14.91 -40.62
N LEU A 138 -12.10 13.76 -40.27
CA LEU A 138 -13.23 13.20 -41.00
C LEU A 138 -14.49 14.05 -40.85
N GLN A 139 -14.78 14.61 -39.67
CA GLN A 139 -15.89 15.57 -39.49
C GLN A 139 -15.70 16.80 -40.38
N LYS A 140 -14.49 17.34 -40.47
CA LYS A 140 -14.16 18.46 -41.36
C LYS A 140 -14.33 18.07 -42.84
N LEU A 141 -13.95 16.86 -43.23
CA LEU A 141 -14.09 16.34 -44.59
C LEU A 141 -15.58 16.09 -44.96
N VAL A 142 -16.37 15.53 -44.04
CA VAL A 142 -17.83 15.33 -44.21
C VAL A 142 -18.56 16.66 -44.33
N GLN A 143 -18.17 17.68 -43.55
CA GLN A 143 -18.70 19.04 -43.67
C GLN A 143 -18.40 19.67 -45.05
N LEU A 144 -17.24 19.36 -45.64
CA LEU A 144 -16.86 19.86 -46.96
C LEU A 144 -17.56 19.12 -48.12
N LEU A 145 -17.84 17.82 -47.98
CA LEU A 145 -18.50 17.02 -49.02
C LEU A 145 -20.03 17.19 -49.07
N ASN A 146 -20.67 17.59 -47.98
CA ASN A 146 -22.12 17.80 -47.91
C ASN A 146 -22.49 19.06 -47.12
N PRO A 147 -22.35 20.26 -47.71
CA PRO A 147 -22.70 21.52 -47.03
C PRO A 147 -24.21 21.67 -46.80
N ASP A 148 -25.07 21.09 -47.66
CA ASP A 148 -26.52 21.31 -47.66
C ASP A 148 -27.35 20.40 -46.72
N VAL A 149 -26.76 19.32 -46.19
CA VAL A 149 -27.50 18.39 -45.31
C VAL A 149 -27.60 18.93 -43.88
N ASN A 150 -26.69 19.81 -43.48
CA ASN A 150 -26.63 20.35 -42.11
C ASN A 150 -27.71 21.43 -41.86
N THR A 151 -28.05 22.24 -42.87
CA THR A 151 -29.07 23.29 -42.75
C THR A 151 -30.48 22.74 -42.59
N LYS A 152 -30.86 21.69 -43.35
CA LYS A 152 -32.21 21.11 -43.28
C LYS A 152 -32.47 20.25 -42.04
N ARG A 153 -31.43 19.60 -41.49
CA ARG A 153 -31.58 18.71 -40.31
C ARG A 153 -31.59 19.51 -39.00
N GLN A 154 -30.84 20.61 -38.90
CA GLN A 154 -30.86 21.48 -37.72
C GLN A 154 -32.20 22.21 -37.54
N GLN A 155 -32.84 22.62 -38.64
CA GLN A 155 -34.17 23.26 -38.59
C GLN A 155 -35.27 22.32 -38.04
N LYS A 156 -35.18 21.00 -38.28
CA LYS A 156 -36.18 20.03 -37.81
C LYS A 156 -36.06 19.66 -36.33
N VAL A 157 -34.85 19.73 -35.76
CA VAL A 157 -34.62 19.43 -34.32
C VAL A 157 -34.99 20.63 -33.43
N LEU A 158 -34.74 21.87 -33.90
CA LEU A 158 -35.19 23.10 -33.23
C LEU A 158 -36.72 23.23 -33.13
N ALA A 159 -37.47 22.63 -34.06
CA ALA A 159 -38.94 22.63 -34.04
C ALA A 159 -39.56 21.65 -33.04
N LEU A 160 -38.80 20.66 -32.53
CA LEU A 160 -39.32 19.59 -31.66
C LEU A 160 -38.95 19.77 -30.17
N GLY A 161 -38.04 20.70 -29.84
CA GLY A 161 -37.60 20.96 -28.46
C GLY A 161 -38.36 22.07 -27.72
N SER A 162 -39.30 22.75 -28.38
CA SER A 162 -39.96 23.97 -27.86
C SER A 162 -41.36 23.74 -27.28
N GLY A 163 -41.79 22.48 -27.14
CA GLY A 163 -43.15 22.14 -26.71
C GLY A 163 -43.16 21.36 -25.39
N GLY A 164 -43.54 22.03 -24.30
CA GLY A 164 -44.16 21.37 -23.14
C GLY A 164 -43.29 21.23 -21.90
N GLY A 165 -43.33 22.24 -21.03
CA GLY A 165 -42.77 22.19 -19.69
C GLY A 165 -43.37 23.30 -18.81
N SER A 166 -44.70 23.34 -18.70
CA SER A 166 -45.43 24.18 -17.75
C SER A 166 -46.51 23.34 -17.11
N GLU A 167 -46.22 22.74 -15.95
CA GLU A 167 -47.25 22.33 -15.00
C GLU A 167 -46.94 22.99 -13.65
N ALA A 168 -47.81 23.93 -13.32
CA ALA A 168 -48.01 24.51 -12.00
C ALA A 168 -49.16 23.73 -11.34
N GLY A 169 -49.05 23.48 -10.03
CA GLY A 169 -50.11 22.85 -9.23
C GLY A 169 -49.54 22.12 -8.02
#